data_AF-A0A7S4N458-F1
#
_entry.id   AF-A0A7S4N458-F1
#
_cell.length_a   1.000
_cell.length_b   1.000
_cell.length_c   1.000
_cell.angle_alpha   90.00
_cell.angle_beta   90.00
_cell.angle_gamma   90.00
#
_symmetry.space_group_name_H-M   'P 1'
#
loop_
_entity.id
_entity.type
_entity.pdbx_description
1 polymer ?
#
loop_
_entity_poly.entity_id
_entity_poly.type
_entity_poly.pdbx_seq_one_letter_code
_entity_poly.pdbx_strand_id
1 'polypeptide(L)'
;EKEKEKEKQQDYDDPNIQMESDRFVVRRVVEVVDSDVVVDENRSTKSSAVLPKRRVLVNRELQGDGSERSTRYVELELLSGESYEAGDHFEVQPLMSQKAVSDFTLAVGLNPADRFMLCVADDQPARLLPTFARNGAVSTVSEALRYLDCTGSPTQVAMLRLAERATDVEEKQRLRGMGLPFEAHLQRYQTYIGQACRTLPEVLADFPSVMLSLADVLEILQPLRARFYSISSAPGVLPNAVSLCVGVVKETTSTGRIHHGVCSSFLATSTVGNYVCGRVRTSQFRLPPPPPDGLMPSKPIIMCCAGTGLAPFRGFLQELAARRAASSEAVETLNILLFFGCRNREIDFIHREELEGWEKEGLVRLHLAFSRDEKKKVYIQDKMSAAGKEVWDLVANKEASVMLCGDARTMAKSVQARLRDIACTHGSLSAEEATSFLADLGEKNRLLLDVWG
;
A
#
# COMPACT_ATOMS: atom_id res chain seq x y z
N GLU A 1 -32.10 34.69 14.00
CA GLU A 1 -31.23 33.50 13.82
C GLU A 1 -31.02 33.15 12.35
N LYS A 2 -32.06 33.05 11.50
CA LYS A 2 -31.90 32.79 10.05
C LYS A 2 -31.10 33.85 9.25
N GLU A 3 -31.00 35.09 9.73
CA GLU A 3 -30.14 36.12 9.11
C GLU A 3 -28.66 35.98 9.51
N LYS A 4 -28.35 35.50 10.72
CA LYS A 4 -26.96 35.26 11.16
C LYS A 4 -26.34 34.02 10.53
N GLU A 5 -27.16 33.02 10.18
CA GLU A 5 -26.71 31.89 9.34
C GLU A 5 -26.43 32.33 7.89
N LYS A 6 -27.20 33.28 7.34
CA LYS A 6 -26.93 33.85 6.01
C LYS A 6 -25.68 34.74 5.97
N GLU A 7 -25.43 35.54 7.01
CA GLU A 7 -24.21 36.35 7.12
C GLU A 7 -22.95 35.47 7.26
N LYS A 8 -23.02 34.37 8.03
CA LYS A 8 -21.91 33.41 8.11
C LYS A 8 -21.67 32.65 6.81
N GLN A 9 -22.70 32.42 5.99
CA GLN A 9 -22.54 31.84 4.65
C GLN A 9 -21.98 32.88 3.66
N GLN A 10 -22.34 34.16 3.81
CA GLN A 10 -21.88 35.27 2.97
C GLN A 10 -20.38 35.59 3.12
N ASP A 11 -19.80 35.42 4.31
CA ASP A 11 -18.35 35.55 4.51
C ASP A 11 -17.54 34.47 3.77
N TYR A 12 -18.16 33.39 3.29
CA TYR A 12 -17.49 32.42 2.41
C TYR A 12 -17.54 32.82 0.93
N ASP A 13 -18.29 33.86 0.55
CA ASP A 13 -18.52 34.27 -0.83
C ASP A 13 -17.74 35.55 -1.23
N ASP A 14 -16.99 36.20 -0.33
CA ASP A 14 -16.15 37.35 -0.70
C ASP A 14 -14.90 36.88 -1.49
N PRO A 15 -14.67 37.43 -2.70
CA PRO A 15 -13.54 37.10 -3.56
C PRO A 15 -12.15 37.48 -3.00
N ASN A 16 -12.07 38.39 -2.02
CA ASN A 16 -10.80 38.97 -1.52
C ASN A 16 -10.35 38.42 -0.16
N ILE A 17 -11.04 37.43 0.40
CA ILE A 17 -10.69 36.90 1.72
C ILE A 17 -9.40 36.07 1.66
N GLN A 18 -8.41 36.50 2.45
CA GLN A 18 -7.25 35.70 2.79
C GLN A 18 -7.63 34.78 3.96
N MET A 19 -7.50 33.47 3.73
CA MET A 19 -7.76 32.49 4.78
C MET A 19 -6.41 32.02 5.31
N GLU A 20 -6.14 32.31 6.57
CA GLU A 20 -4.87 32.05 7.21
C GLU A 20 -4.94 30.89 8.18
N SER A 21 -3.87 30.10 8.17
CA SER A 21 -3.59 29.04 9.11
C SER A 21 -2.15 29.23 9.62
N ASP A 22 -1.77 28.54 10.70
CA ASP A 22 -0.41 28.64 11.26
C ASP A 22 0.69 28.20 10.26
N ARG A 23 0.33 27.55 9.14
CA ARG A 23 1.26 27.04 8.12
C ARG A 23 1.04 27.59 6.72
N PHE A 24 -0.19 27.93 6.37
CA PHE A 24 -0.55 28.24 4.99
C PHE A 24 -1.38 29.52 4.90
N VAL A 25 -1.16 30.25 3.81
CA VAL A 25 -2.03 31.34 3.38
C VAL A 25 -2.73 30.88 2.12
N VAL A 26 -4.05 30.73 2.18
CA VAL A 26 -4.87 30.42 1.01
C VAL A 26 -5.39 31.72 0.43
N ARG A 27 -4.98 32.02 -0.80
CA ARG A 27 -5.46 33.17 -1.56
C ARG A 27 -6.53 32.69 -2.52
N ARG A 28 -7.78 33.12 -2.33
CA ARG A 28 -8.84 32.90 -3.30
C ARG A 28 -8.50 33.64 -4.58
N VAL A 29 -8.70 33.00 -5.73
CA VAL A 29 -8.44 33.61 -7.03
C VAL A 29 -9.78 33.81 -7.70
N VAL A 30 -10.13 35.07 -7.95
CA VAL A 30 -11.33 35.45 -8.68
C VAL A 30 -10.89 35.95 -10.03
N GLU A 31 -11.44 35.36 -11.09
CA GLU A 31 -11.13 35.78 -12.46
C GLU A 31 -11.56 37.24 -12.64
N VAL A 32 -10.60 38.16 -12.58
CA VAL A 32 -10.66 39.35 -13.42
C VAL A 32 -10.10 38.88 -14.75
N VAL A 33 -10.96 38.84 -15.76
CA VAL A 33 -10.52 38.67 -17.15
C VAL A 33 -9.71 39.92 -17.48
N ASP A 34 -8.40 39.84 -17.31
CA ASP A 34 -7.46 40.58 -18.14
C ASP A 34 -6.19 39.76 -18.32
N SER A 35 -5.73 39.80 -19.56
CA SER A 35 -4.72 38.97 -20.20
C SER A 35 -3.37 38.88 -19.46
N ASP A 36 -2.70 37.74 -19.69
CA ASP A 36 -1.27 37.47 -19.45
C ASP A 36 -0.87 36.85 -18.10
N VAL A 37 -1.45 35.70 -17.75
CA VAL A 37 -0.70 34.69 -16.97
C VAL A 37 -0.07 33.71 -17.96
N VAL A 38 1.17 34.01 -18.36
CA VAL A 38 2.00 33.09 -19.12
C VAL A 38 2.25 31.85 -18.25
N VAL A 39 1.61 30.74 -18.61
CA VAL A 39 1.96 29.41 -18.10
C VAL A 39 3.32 29.07 -18.70
N ASP A 40 4.39 29.24 -17.92
CA ASP A 40 5.73 28.84 -18.31
C ASP A 40 5.81 27.30 -18.27
N GLU A 41 5.48 26.65 -19.39
CA GLU A 41 5.55 25.19 -19.57
C GLU A 41 7.00 24.65 -19.54
N ASN A 42 8.02 25.51 -19.44
CA ASN A 42 9.43 25.13 -19.65
C ASN A 42 10.36 25.36 -18.46
N ARG A 43 9.86 25.42 -17.22
CA ARG A 43 10.72 25.30 -16.04
C ARG A 43 10.98 23.85 -15.65
N SER A 44 11.93 23.24 -16.35
CA SER A 44 12.67 22.06 -15.90
C SER A 44 13.17 22.28 -14.47
N THR A 45 12.52 21.65 -13.50
CA THR A 45 13.05 21.54 -12.15
C THR A 45 13.44 20.09 -11.90
N LYS A 46 14.73 19.87 -11.71
CA LYS A 46 15.28 18.67 -11.07
C LYS A 46 14.79 18.63 -9.61
N SER A 47 13.51 18.34 -9.40
CA SER A 47 12.91 18.12 -8.09
C SER A 47 12.63 16.63 -7.92
N SER A 48 13.21 16.01 -6.90
CA SER A 48 13.06 14.58 -6.60
C SER A 48 11.64 14.15 -6.14
N ALA A 49 10.62 14.96 -6.41
CA ALA A 49 9.34 14.90 -5.72
C ALA A 49 8.12 14.45 -6.56
N VAL A 50 8.25 14.30 -7.87
CA VAL A 50 7.17 13.78 -8.73
C VAL A 50 7.59 12.43 -9.27
N LEU A 51 6.88 11.36 -8.88
CA LEU A 51 7.12 10.04 -9.47
C LEU A 51 6.72 10.07 -10.96
N PRO A 52 7.52 9.44 -11.84
CA PRO A 52 7.24 9.48 -13.27
C PRO A 52 5.94 8.75 -13.60
N LYS A 53 5.27 9.20 -14.68
CA LYS A 53 4.05 8.59 -15.20
C LYS A 53 4.34 7.24 -15.85
N ARG A 54 3.45 6.29 -15.64
CA ARG A 54 3.53 4.88 -16.04
C ARG A 54 2.23 4.52 -16.72
N ARG A 55 2.29 4.13 -17.99
CA ARG A 55 1.10 3.71 -18.70
C ARG A 55 0.62 2.37 -18.16
N VAL A 56 -0.67 2.26 -17.89
CA VAL A 56 -1.32 1.00 -17.49
C VAL A 56 -1.53 0.17 -18.75
N LEU A 57 -0.86 -0.97 -18.83
CA LEU A 57 -0.90 -1.85 -20.00
C LEU A 57 -1.97 -2.92 -19.85
N VAL A 58 -2.11 -3.47 -18.64
CA VAL A 58 -3.09 -4.52 -18.31
C VAL A 58 -3.70 -4.20 -16.94
N ASN A 59 -5.01 -4.43 -16.80
CA ASN A 59 -5.69 -4.46 -15.52
C ASN A 59 -6.85 -5.46 -15.56
N ARG A 60 -6.68 -6.62 -14.91
CA ARG A 60 -7.69 -7.69 -14.90
C ARG A 60 -7.85 -8.31 -13.52
N GLU A 61 -8.98 -8.97 -13.31
CA GLU A 61 -9.25 -9.71 -12.08
C GLU A 61 -8.42 -11.02 -12.05
N LEU A 62 -7.93 -11.40 -10.88
CA LEU A 62 -7.29 -12.69 -10.63
C LEU A 62 -8.18 -13.64 -9.84
N GLN A 63 -9.22 -13.14 -9.18
CA GLN A 63 -10.19 -13.98 -8.48
C GLN A 63 -11.26 -14.48 -9.45
N GLY A 64 -11.75 -15.69 -9.18
CA GLY A 64 -12.84 -16.31 -9.92
C GLY A 64 -14.19 -15.70 -9.59
N ASP A 65 -15.20 -16.14 -10.36
CA ASP A 65 -16.58 -15.69 -10.22
C ASP A 65 -17.13 -15.95 -8.80
N GLY A 66 -17.94 -15.02 -8.30
CA GLY A 66 -18.57 -15.13 -6.98
C GLY A 66 -17.68 -14.72 -5.81
N SER A 67 -16.48 -14.20 -6.04
CA SER A 67 -15.66 -13.66 -4.95
C SER A 67 -16.26 -12.38 -4.35
N GLU A 68 -16.28 -12.30 -3.02
CA GLU A 68 -16.61 -11.07 -2.27
C GLU A 68 -15.42 -10.09 -2.19
N ARG A 69 -14.24 -10.52 -2.66
CA ARG A 69 -13.00 -9.74 -2.67
C ARG A 69 -12.54 -9.52 -4.11
N SER A 70 -11.48 -8.72 -4.27
CA SER A 70 -10.83 -8.53 -5.56
C SER A 70 -9.32 -8.55 -5.38
N THR A 71 -8.62 -9.17 -6.33
CA THR A 71 -7.17 -9.12 -6.48
C THR A 71 -6.84 -8.85 -7.93
N ARG A 72 -6.23 -7.70 -8.20
CA ARG A 72 -5.98 -7.23 -9.56
C ARG A 72 -4.58 -7.62 -10.01
N TYR A 73 -4.50 -8.11 -11.25
CA TYR A 73 -3.26 -8.16 -12.00
C TYR A 73 -3.12 -6.87 -12.78
N VAL A 74 -2.07 -6.10 -12.49
CA VAL A 74 -1.81 -4.80 -13.12
C VAL A 74 -0.43 -4.81 -13.75
N GLU A 75 -0.33 -4.45 -15.03
CA GLU A 75 0.95 -4.21 -15.70
C GLU A 75 1.18 -2.72 -15.93
N LEU A 76 2.38 -2.25 -15.59
CA LEU A 76 2.80 -0.85 -15.71
C LEU A 76 4.07 -0.75 -16.56
N GLU A 77 4.04 0.16 -17.53
CA GLU A 77 5.16 0.40 -18.44
C GLU A 77 6.42 0.91 -17.72
N LEU A 78 7.58 0.34 -18.06
CA LEU A 78 8.88 0.83 -17.64
C LEU A 78 9.32 2.00 -18.51
N LEU A 79 10.13 2.91 -17.95
CA LEU A 79 10.73 3.97 -18.75
C LEU A 79 11.86 3.40 -19.61
N SER A 80 12.17 4.08 -20.71
CA SER A 80 13.33 3.72 -21.54
C SER A 80 14.62 3.72 -20.70
N GLY A 81 15.32 2.59 -20.70
CA GLY A 81 16.56 2.39 -19.95
C GLY A 81 16.38 2.05 -18.46
N GLU A 82 15.14 1.96 -17.97
CA GLU A 82 14.86 1.44 -16.63
C GLU A 82 14.83 -0.08 -16.66
N SER A 83 15.46 -0.71 -15.66
CA SER A 83 15.43 -2.15 -15.45
C SER A 83 14.99 -2.45 -14.01
N TYR A 84 14.67 -3.72 -13.77
CA TYR A 84 14.31 -4.23 -12.45
C TYR A 84 14.74 -5.69 -12.35
N GLU A 85 14.77 -6.22 -11.13
CA GLU A 85 15.00 -7.64 -10.88
C GLU A 85 13.78 -8.26 -10.17
N ALA A 86 13.60 -9.57 -10.32
CA ALA A 86 12.58 -10.25 -9.54
C ALA A 86 12.83 -10.04 -8.03
N GLY A 87 11.74 -9.80 -7.28
CA GLY A 87 11.80 -9.46 -5.86
C GLY A 87 11.98 -7.97 -5.55
N ASP A 88 12.17 -7.12 -6.56
CA ASP A 88 12.03 -5.67 -6.39
C ASP A 88 10.59 -5.23 -6.09
N HIS A 89 10.45 -4.00 -5.62
CA HIS A 89 9.15 -3.38 -5.37
C HIS A 89 8.86 -2.30 -6.41
N PHE A 90 7.58 -2.02 -6.62
CA PHE A 90 7.09 -0.86 -7.34
C PHE A 90 6.39 0.09 -6.40
N GLU A 91 6.87 1.33 -6.34
CA GLU A 91 6.30 2.41 -5.54
C GLU A 91 5.26 3.14 -6.38
N VAL A 92 4.00 3.17 -5.94
CA VAL A 92 2.88 3.85 -6.61
C VAL A 92 2.42 5.03 -5.79
N GLN A 93 2.35 6.21 -6.40
CA GLN A 93 1.69 7.39 -5.84
C GLN A 93 0.22 7.38 -6.25
N PRO A 94 -0.72 7.15 -5.31
CA PRO A 94 -2.14 7.17 -5.63
C PRO A 94 -2.69 8.60 -5.66
N LEU A 95 -3.90 8.71 -6.19
CA LEU A 95 -4.77 9.88 -6.07
C LEU A 95 -6.11 9.44 -5.46
N MET A 96 -6.76 10.34 -4.72
CA MET A 96 -8.15 10.14 -4.30
C MET A 96 -9.05 10.03 -5.52
N SER A 97 -10.11 9.21 -5.43
CA SER A 97 -11.11 9.13 -6.51
C SER A 97 -11.99 10.40 -6.52
N GLN A 98 -12.56 10.74 -7.69
CA GLN A 98 -13.49 11.89 -7.76
C GLN A 98 -14.71 11.70 -6.91
N LYS A 99 -15.19 10.47 -6.77
CA LYS A 99 -16.27 10.18 -5.85
C LYS A 99 -15.88 10.52 -4.41
N ALA A 100 -14.71 10.07 -3.93
CA ALA A 100 -14.28 10.32 -2.56
C ALA A 100 -14.07 11.82 -2.28
N VAL A 101 -13.49 12.56 -3.24
CA VAL A 101 -13.34 14.02 -3.14
C VAL A 101 -14.70 14.72 -3.13
N SER A 102 -15.62 14.30 -3.99
CA SER A 102 -16.98 14.86 -4.04
C SER A 102 -17.77 14.59 -2.76
N ASP A 103 -17.72 13.36 -2.24
CA ASP A 103 -18.37 13.00 -0.98
C ASP A 103 -17.79 13.81 0.19
N PHE A 104 -16.46 13.97 0.21
CA PHE A 104 -15.77 14.73 1.24
C PHE A 104 -16.13 16.22 1.20
N THR A 105 -16.01 16.88 0.03
CA THR A 105 -16.33 18.31 -0.14
C THR A 105 -17.76 18.63 0.26
N LEU A 106 -18.72 17.78 -0.11
CA LEU A 106 -20.10 17.89 0.34
C LEU A 106 -20.22 17.82 1.86
N ALA A 107 -19.53 16.85 2.50
CA ALA A 107 -19.63 16.67 3.94
C ALA A 107 -18.94 17.78 4.76
N VAL A 108 -17.89 18.41 4.22
CA VAL A 108 -17.21 19.53 4.89
C VAL A 108 -17.75 20.91 4.51
N GLY A 109 -18.71 20.98 3.58
CA GLY A 109 -19.31 22.25 3.12
C GLY A 109 -18.40 23.10 2.22
N LEU A 110 -17.49 22.48 1.46
CA LEU A 110 -16.63 23.18 0.50
C LEU A 110 -17.17 23.07 -0.92
N ASN A 111 -17.02 24.13 -1.72
CA ASN A 111 -17.33 24.08 -3.14
C ASN A 111 -16.14 23.48 -3.93
N PRO A 112 -16.29 22.33 -4.59
CA PRO A 112 -15.19 21.67 -5.31
C PRO A 112 -14.63 22.50 -6.48
N ALA A 113 -15.40 23.45 -7.01
CA ALA A 113 -15.02 24.30 -8.14
C ALA A 113 -14.26 25.58 -7.72
N ASP A 114 -14.21 25.91 -6.42
CA ASP A 114 -13.49 27.09 -5.94
C ASP A 114 -12.02 27.02 -6.35
N ARG A 115 -11.50 28.15 -6.83
CA ARG A 115 -10.13 28.32 -7.30
C ARG A 115 -9.30 29.06 -6.26
N PHE A 116 -8.11 28.55 -5.99
CA PHE A 116 -7.21 29.14 -5.02
C PHE A 116 -5.75 28.95 -5.40
N MET A 117 -4.91 29.78 -4.81
CA MET A 117 -3.46 29.63 -4.81
C MET A 117 -3.01 29.42 -3.37
N LEU A 118 -2.21 28.37 -3.14
CA LEU A 118 -1.64 28.08 -1.84
C LEU A 118 -0.26 28.71 -1.72
N CYS A 119 -0.10 29.58 -0.74
CA CYS A 119 1.17 30.19 -0.37
C CYS A 119 1.64 29.64 0.99
N VAL A 120 2.95 29.54 1.17
CA VAL A 120 3.51 29.38 2.51
C VAL A 120 3.40 30.72 3.25
N ALA A 121 3.21 30.67 4.57
CA ALA A 121 3.32 31.87 5.41
C ALA A 121 4.73 32.48 5.29
N ASP A 122 4.85 33.77 5.59
CA ASP A 122 6.13 34.49 5.55
C ASP A 122 7.20 33.74 6.39
N ASP A 123 8.44 33.72 5.92
CA ASP A 123 9.60 32.99 6.48
C ASP A 123 9.60 31.45 6.35
N GLN A 124 8.62 30.83 5.70
CA GLN A 124 8.59 29.38 5.48
C GLN A 124 9.12 28.96 4.10
N PRO A 125 9.83 27.81 3.97
CA PRO A 125 10.37 27.39 2.69
C PRO A 125 9.29 26.76 1.80
N ALA A 126 9.24 27.15 0.51
CA ALA A 126 8.28 26.66 -0.48
C ALA A 126 8.22 25.13 -0.65
N ARG A 127 9.25 24.39 -0.19
CA ARG A 127 9.26 22.92 -0.15
C ARG A 127 8.16 22.30 0.73
N LEU A 128 7.60 23.10 1.65
CA LEU A 128 6.47 22.70 2.49
C LEU A 128 5.15 22.63 1.70
N LEU A 129 5.08 23.24 0.51
CA LEU A 129 3.90 23.13 -0.34
C LEU A 129 3.71 21.70 -0.85
N PRO A 130 2.47 21.17 -0.78
CA PRO A 130 2.10 19.96 -1.49
C PRO A 130 2.44 20.05 -2.98
N THR A 131 2.73 18.91 -3.59
CA THR A 131 3.17 18.85 -5.00
C THR A 131 2.26 19.60 -5.97
N PHE A 132 0.93 19.57 -5.77
CA PHE A 132 -0.03 20.28 -6.62
C PHE A 132 0.07 21.81 -6.54
N ALA A 133 0.63 22.34 -5.45
CA ALA A 133 0.78 23.77 -5.19
C ALA A 133 2.21 24.28 -5.45
N ARG A 134 3.14 23.39 -5.78
CA ARG A 134 4.51 23.79 -6.11
C ARG A 134 4.46 24.63 -7.38
N ASN A 135 5.14 25.78 -7.34
CA ASN A 135 5.22 26.81 -8.39
C ASN A 135 4.09 27.85 -8.43
N GLY A 136 3.26 27.96 -7.39
CA GLY A 136 2.23 29.00 -7.32
C GLY A 136 1.11 28.83 -8.35
N ALA A 137 0.90 27.58 -8.80
CA ALA A 137 -0.18 27.26 -9.72
C ALA A 137 -1.55 27.45 -9.03
N VAL A 138 -2.51 27.99 -9.78
CA VAL A 138 -3.92 28.03 -9.37
C VAL A 138 -4.48 26.61 -9.46
N SER A 139 -5.13 26.15 -8.40
CA SER A 139 -5.78 24.84 -8.34
C SER A 139 -7.26 25.00 -7.98
N THR A 140 -8.06 23.99 -8.30
CA THR A 140 -9.41 23.86 -7.75
C THR A 140 -9.37 23.09 -6.44
N VAL A 141 -10.34 23.31 -5.56
CA VAL A 141 -10.51 22.50 -4.34
C VAL A 141 -10.56 21.00 -4.69
N SER A 142 -11.32 20.64 -5.73
CA SER A 142 -11.40 19.24 -6.15
C SER A 142 -10.06 18.66 -6.58
N GLU A 143 -9.22 19.39 -7.31
CA GLU A 143 -7.93 18.88 -7.77
C GLU A 143 -6.92 18.80 -6.63
N ALA A 144 -6.87 19.81 -5.76
CA ALA A 144 -5.99 19.80 -4.60
C ALA A 144 -6.26 18.60 -3.66
N LEU A 145 -7.54 18.32 -3.39
CA LEU A 145 -7.95 17.21 -2.52
C LEU A 145 -7.66 15.83 -3.12
N ARG A 146 -7.36 15.71 -4.43
CA ARG A 146 -6.85 14.46 -5.02
C ARG A 146 -5.57 13.97 -4.37
N TYR A 147 -4.77 14.88 -3.82
CA TYR A 147 -3.45 14.60 -3.27
C TYR A 147 -3.45 14.45 -1.75
N LEU A 148 -4.60 14.64 -1.10
CA LEU A 148 -4.75 14.61 0.35
C LEU A 148 -5.67 13.47 0.77
N ASP A 149 -5.39 12.86 1.92
CA ASP A 149 -6.15 11.72 2.43
C ASP A 149 -7.49 12.13 3.02
N CYS A 150 -8.51 12.22 2.15
CA CYS A 150 -9.88 12.56 2.54
C CYS A 150 -10.63 11.43 3.27
N THR A 151 -10.03 10.23 3.34
CA THR A 151 -10.65 9.02 3.91
C THR A 151 -9.92 8.48 5.14
N GLY A 152 -8.82 9.12 5.51
CA GLY A 152 -8.01 8.79 6.66
C GLY A 152 -8.61 9.32 7.95
N SER A 153 -8.12 8.78 9.07
CA SER A 153 -8.54 9.23 10.39
C SER A 153 -7.78 10.49 10.82
N PRO A 154 -8.46 11.52 11.34
CA PRO A 154 -7.84 12.76 11.78
C PRO A 154 -6.90 12.49 12.96
N THR A 155 -5.74 13.13 12.96
CA THR A 155 -4.73 12.97 14.02
C THR A 155 -5.13 13.67 15.32
N GLN A 156 -4.44 13.39 16.44
CA GLN A 156 -4.61 14.16 17.67
C GLN A 156 -4.40 15.67 17.47
N VAL A 157 -3.43 16.05 16.63
CA VAL A 157 -3.20 17.46 16.27
C VAL A 157 -4.39 18.03 15.52
N ALA A 158 -4.98 17.27 14.60
CA ALA A 158 -6.22 17.68 13.93
C ALA A 158 -7.35 17.90 14.95
N MET A 159 -7.48 17.06 15.98
CA MET A 159 -8.49 17.27 17.03
C MET A 159 -8.32 18.59 17.78
N LEU A 160 -7.08 19.03 18.01
CA LEU A 160 -6.81 20.35 18.60
C LEU A 160 -7.24 21.48 17.66
N ARG A 161 -6.96 21.36 16.36
CA ARG A 161 -7.41 22.32 15.34
C ARG A 161 -8.93 22.41 15.24
N LEU A 162 -9.62 21.27 15.24
CA LEU A 162 -11.08 21.25 15.26
C LEU A 162 -11.63 21.98 16.50
N ALA A 163 -10.99 21.83 17.65
CA ALA A 163 -11.41 22.50 18.88
C ALA A 163 -11.23 24.02 18.84
N GLU A 164 -10.28 24.54 18.06
CA GLU A 164 -10.10 25.99 17.86
C GLU A 164 -11.25 26.58 17.04
N ARG A 165 -11.84 25.78 16.16
CA ARG A 165 -12.96 26.15 15.28
C ARG A 165 -14.35 25.80 15.83
N ALA A 166 -14.42 25.06 16.94
CA ALA A 166 -15.66 24.76 17.65
C ALA A 166 -16.21 26.00 18.36
N THR A 167 -17.50 26.30 18.13
CA THR A 167 -18.20 27.41 18.80
C THR A 167 -18.93 26.97 20.07
N ASP A 168 -19.31 25.70 20.17
CA ASP A 168 -19.88 25.12 21.39
C ASP A 168 -18.77 24.78 22.40
N VAL A 169 -19.01 25.09 23.68
CA VAL A 169 -18.03 24.94 24.75
C VAL A 169 -17.78 23.47 25.09
N GLU A 170 -18.81 22.64 25.07
CA GLU A 170 -18.69 21.20 25.40
C GLU A 170 -17.99 20.44 24.27
N GLU A 171 -18.38 20.71 23.02
CA GLU A 171 -17.71 20.18 21.82
C GLU A 171 -16.23 20.53 21.83
N LYS A 172 -15.90 21.81 22.07
CA LYS A 172 -14.51 22.29 22.19
C LYS A 172 -13.73 21.53 23.26
N GLN A 173 -14.29 21.34 24.45
CA GLN A 173 -13.62 20.60 25.52
C GLN A 173 -13.42 19.13 25.16
N ARG A 174 -14.41 18.48 24.53
CA ARG A 174 -14.31 17.08 24.08
C ARG A 174 -13.24 16.90 23.01
N LEU A 175 -13.19 17.80 22.02
CA LEU A 175 -12.18 17.80 20.96
C LEU A 175 -10.77 18.02 21.51
N ARG A 176 -10.56 19.03 22.37
CA ARG A 176 -9.28 19.22 23.09
C ARG A 176 -8.90 17.97 23.88
N GLY A 177 -9.89 17.36 24.53
CA GLY A 177 -9.73 16.14 25.30
C GLY A 177 -9.35 14.90 24.47
N MET A 178 -9.33 14.97 23.15
CA MET A 178 -8.79 13.90 22.28
C MET A 178 -7.44 14.28 21.66
N GLY A 179 -7.10 15.57 21.66
CA GLY A 179 -5.86 16.07 21.06
C GLY A 179 -4.66 16.15 21.99
N LEU A 180 -4.87 16.16 23.32
CA LEU A 180 -3.80 16.29 24.29
C LEU A 180 -3.00 14.97 24.49
N PRO A 181 -1.68 15.05 24.75
CA PRO A 181 -0.79 13.88 24.80
C PRO A 181 -0.76 13.16 26.16
N PHE A 182 -1.81 13.26 26.99
CA PHE A 182 -1.89 12.51 28.25
C PHE A 182 -2.64 11.19 28.08
N GLU A 183 -2.31 10.18 28.89
CA GLU A 183 -2.80 8.80 28.74
C GLU A 183 -4.33 8.69 28.64
N ALA A 184 -5.07 9.35 29.53
CA ALA A 184 -6.54 9.35 29.49
C ALA A 184 -7.11 9.97 28.20
N HIS A 185 -6.44 10.97 27.64
CA HIS A 185 -6.84 11.62 26.38
C HIS A 185 -6.47 10.76 25.16
N LEU A 186 -5.30 10.10 25.21
CA LEU A 186 -4.90 9.13 24.20
C LEU A 186 -5.88 7.96 24.13
N GLN A 187 -6.33 7.43 25.27
CA GLN A 187 -7.31 6.34 25.30
C GLN A 187 -8.66 6.78 24.70
N ARG A 188 -9.11 8.01 24.97
CA ARG A 188 -10.32 8.57 24.34
C ARG A 188 -10.17 8.68 22.83
N TYR A 189 -9.04 9.22 22.36
CA TYR A 189 -8.74 9.30 20.93
C TYR A 189 -8.68 7.90 20.29
N GLN A 190 -8.03 6.92 20.91
CA GLN A 190 -7.95 5.57 20.37
C GLN A 190 -9.32 4.92 20.29
N THR A 191 -10.19 5.11 21.29
CA THR A 191 -11.54 4.54 21.29
C THR A 191 -12.43 5.21 20.24
N TYR A 192 -12.44 6.54 20.20
CA TYR A 192 -13.31 7.30 19.33
C TYR A 192 -12.83 7.33 17.87
N ILE A 193 -11.54 7.55 17.63
CA ILE A 193 -10.95 7.62 16.29
C ILE A 193 -10.32 6.29 15.89
N GLY A 194 -9.30 5.83 16.62
CA GLY A 194 -8.42 4.73 16.18
C GLY A 194 -9.15 3.42 15.90
N GLN A 195 -9.87 2.90 16.90
CA GLN A 195 -10.61 1.64 16.84
C GLN A 195 -11.81 1.70 15.90
N ALA A 196 -12.45 2.87 15.80
CA ALA A 196 -13.60 3.06 14.93
C ALA A 196 -13.24 3.44 13.48
N CYS A 197 -11.96 3.78 13.26
CA CYS A 197 -11.45 4.35 12.01
C CYS A 197 -12.31 5.53 11.53
N ARG A 198 -12.73 6.41 12.44
CA ARG A 198 -13.56 7.58 12.09
C ARG A 198 -12.78 8.52 11.17
N THR A 199 -13.45 9.03 10.15
CA THR A 199 -12.94 10.03 9.20
C THR A 199 -13.26 11.44 9.66
N LEU A 200 -12.63 12.44 9.07
CA LEU A 200 -12.96 13.84 9.37
C LEU A 200 -14.45 14.16 9.17
N PRO A 201 -15.12 13.76 8.07
CA PRO A 201 -16.57 13.91 7.93
C PRO A 201 -17.40 13.30 9.07
N GLU A 202 -17.05 12.08 9.53
CA GLU A 202 -17.75 11.44 10.66
C GLU A 202 -17.53 12.23 11.96
N VAL A 203 -16.35 12.81 12.16
CA VAL A 203 -16.10 13.69 13.31
C VAL A 203 -16.94 14.96 13.21
N LEU A 204 -16.98 15.64 12.07
CA LEU A 204 -17.76 16.87 11.91
C LEU A 204 -19.27 16.63 12.08
N ALA A 205 -19.77 15.45 11.71
CA ALA A 205 -21.16 15.06 11.97
C ALA A 205 -21.49 14.97 13.47
N ASP A 206 -20.53 14.52 14.29
CA ASP A 206 -20.66 14.42 15.75
C ASP A 206 -20.35 15.75 16.48
N PHE A 207 -19.78 16.75 15.77
CA PHE A 207 -19.37 18.06 16.29
C PHE A 207 -19.85 19.21 15.36
N PRO A 208 -21.17 19.44 15.25
CA PRO A 208 -21.75 20.38 14.29
C PRO A 208 -21.40 21.85 14.55
N SER A 209 -20.88 22.22 15.72
CA SER A 209 -20.46 23.61 16.01
C SER A 209 -19.13 24.00 15.37
N VAL A 210 -18.42 23.03 14.78
CA VAL A 210 -17.12 23.19 14.13
C VAL A 210 -17.32 23.69 12.69
N MET A 211 -16.85 24.90 12.41
CA MET A 211 -16.87 25.49 11.08
C MET A 211 -15.46 25.52 10.49
N LEU A 212 -15.22 24.78 9.41
CA LEU A 212 -13.92 24.72 8.78
C LEU A 212 -13.83 25.63 7.56
N SER A 213 -12.66 26.24 7.43
CA SER A 213 -12.24 26.99 6.25
C SER A 213 -11.45 26.06 5.32
N LEU A 214 -11.28 26.39 4.03
CA LEU A 214 -10.42 25.60 3.12
C LEU A 214 -8.99 25.48 3.66
N ALA A 215 -8.46 26.55 4.26
CA ALA A 215 -7.13 26.55 4.87
C ALA A 215 -7.04 25.54 6.03
N ASP A 216 -8.07 25.47 6.88
CA ASP A 216 -8.11 24.49 7.98
C ASP A 216 -8.11 23.06 7.44
N VAL A 217 -8.92 22.78 6.39
CA VAL A 217 -8.98 21.46 5.77
C VAL A 217 -7.63 21.06 5.19
N LEU A 218 -6.95 21.96 4.46
CA LEU A 218 -5.64 21.68 3.88
C LEU A 218 -4.55 21.47 4.94
N GLU A 219 -4.67 22.11 6.11
CA GLU A 219 -3.75 21.88 7.23
C GLU A 219 -4.03 20.56 7.98
N ILE A 220 -5.31 20.21 8.12
CA ILE A 220 -5.75 18.99 8.84
C ILE A 220 -5.43 17.72 8.04
N LEU A 221 -5.70 17.73 6.73
CA LEU A 221 -5.54 16.55 5.90
C LEU A 221 -4.06 16.22 5.65
N GLN A 222 -3.76 14.92 5.65
CA GLN A 222 -2.41 14.44 5.39
C GLN A 222 -2.18 14.24 3.89
N PRO A 223 -0.98 14.53 3.36
CA PRO A 223 -0.63 14.15 2.01
C PRO A 223 -0.71 12.64 1.79
N LEU A 224 -1.21 12.23 0.62
CA LEU A 224 -1.21 10.82 0.22
C LEU A 224 0.22 10.32 0.07
N ARG A 225 0.56 9.29 0.82
CA ARG A 225 1.86 8.60 0.72
C ARG A 225 1.90 7.64 -0.48
N ALA A 226 3.08 7.43 -1.06
CA ALA A 226 3.26 6.35 -2.00
C ALA A 226 3.17 4.98 -1.29
N ARG A 227 2.71 3.95 -2.02
CA ARG A 227 2.54 2.58 -1.51
C ARG A 227 3.38 1.62 -2.35
N PHE A 228 4.01 0.66 -1.69
CA PHE A 228 4.89 -0.33 -2.31
C PHE A 228 4.11 -1.60 -2.63
N TYR A 229 4.43 -2.21 -3.77
CA TYR A 229 3.93 -3.51 -4.20
C TYR A 229 5.10 -4.37 -4.66
N SER A 230 5.22 -5.60 -4.20
CA SER A 230 6.25 -6.52 -4.71
C SER A 230 5.96 -6.82 -6.19
N ILE A 231 6.98 -6.71 -7.03
CA ILE A 231 6.86 -6.98 -8.47
C ILE A 231 6.66 -8.47 -8.70
N SER A 232 5.69 -8.81 -9.55
CA SER A 232 5.19 -10.16 -9.80
C SER A 232 5.59 -10.74 -11.15
N SER A 233 6.60 -10.17 -11.80
CA SER A 233 7.17 -10.65 -13.06
C SER A 233 8.70 -10.75 -12.98
N ALA A 234 9.29 -11.57 -13.83
CA ALA A 234 10.73 -11.52 -14.11
C ALA A 234 11.02 -10.61 -15.33
N PRO A 235 12.13 -9.86 -15.34
CA PRO A 235 12.49 -8.99 -16.47
C PRO A 235 12.71 -9.78 -17.77
N GLY A 236 13.13 -11.05 -17.67
CA GLY A 236 13.27 -11.94 -18.83
C GLY A 236 11.94 -12.32 -19.49
N VAL A 237 10.82 -12.22 -18.76
CA VAL A 237 9.46 -12.48 -19.27
C VAL A 237 8.75 -11.18 -19.65
N LEU A 238 8.97 -10.12 -18.87
CA LEU A 238 8.33 -8.82 -19.07
C LEU A 238 9.40 -7.70 -19.06
N PRO A 239 10.15 -7.50 -20.16
CA PRO A 239 11.32 -6.62 -20.17
C PRO A 239 10.98 -5.12 -20.16
N ASN A 240 9.81 -4.73 -20.67
CA ASN A 240 9.40 -3.34 -20.83
C ASN A 240 8.29 -2.91 -19.86
N ALA A 241 7.94 -3.77 -18.90
CA ALA A 241 6.89 -3.50 -17.93
C ALA A 241 7.13 -4.28 -16.64
N VAL A 242 6.44 -3.88 -15.57
CA VAL A 242 6.34 -4.66 -14.33
C VAL A 242 4.91 -5.09 -14.12
N SER A 243 4.72 -6.27 -13.53
CA SER A 243 3.39 -6.72 -13.11
C SER A 243 3.24 -6.69 -11.60
N LEU A 244 2.03 -6.40 -11.10
CA LEU A 244 1.70 -6.30 -9.69
C LEU A 244 0.47 -7.18 -9.37
N CYS A 245 0.46 -7.76 -8.17
CA CYS A 245 -0.70 -8.44 -7.60
C CYS A 245 -1.30 -7.59 -6.48
N VAL A 246 -2.42 -6.93 -6.76
CA VAL A 246 -3.00 -5.89 -5.90
C VAL A 246 -4.27 -6.39 -5.22
N GLY A 247 -4.18 -6.72 -3.93
CA GLY A 247 -5.36 -7.04 -3.13
C GLY A 247 -6.18 -5.78 -2.85
N VAL A 248 -7.43 -5.73 -3.32
CA VAL A 248 -8.30 -4.57 -3.14
C VAL A 248 -8.82 -4.54 -1.71
N VAL A 249 -8.52 -3.45 -1.00
CA VAL A 249 -8.91 -3.28 0.41
C VAL A 249 -10.31 -2.69 0.44
N LYS A 250 -11.25 -3.46 0.98
CA LYS A 250 -12.64 -3.07 1.23
C LYS A 250 -13.07 -3.70 2.55
N GLU A 251 -13.33 -2.87 3.55
CA GLU A 251 -13.66 -3.32 4.91
C GLU A 251 -14.79 -2.48 5.47
N THR A 252 -15.67 -3.08 6.26
CA THR A 252 -16.71 -2.36 7.00
C THR A 252 -16.15 -1.96 8.35
N THR A 253 -16.12 -0.66 8.65
CA THR A 253 -15.69 -0.14 9.95
C THR A 253 -16.74 -0.44 11.02
N SER A 254 -16.40 -0.27 12.30
CA SER A 254 -17.37 -0.42 13.40
C SER A 254 -18.46 0.67 13.39
N THR A 255 -18.26 1.77 12.66
CA THR A 255 -19.30 2.78 12.39
C THR A 255 -20.28 2.36 11.28
N GLY A 256 -20.07 1.22 10.63
CA GLY A 256 -20.87 0.74 9.51
C GLY A 256 -20.46 1.32 8.15
N ARG A 257 -19.48 2.22 8.11
CA ARG A 257 -18.94 2.80 6.87
C ARG A 257 -18.11 1.76 6.11
N ILE A 258 -18.22 1.75 4.78
CA ILE A 258 -17.33 0.96 3.93
C ILE A 258 -16.04 1.76 3.70
N HIS A 259 -14.93 1.28 4.24
CA HIS A 259 -13.60 1.80 3.98
C HIS A 259 -12.99 1.14 2.74
N HIS A 260 -12.52 1.99 1.82
CA HIS A 260 -11.79 1.59 0.64
C HIS A 260 -10.33 2.02 0.78
N GLY A 261 -9.39 1.10 0.60
CA GLY A 261 -7.98 1.46 0.59
C GLY A 261 -7.66 2.33 -0.62
N VAL A 262 -7.04 3.50 -0.39
CA VAL A 262 -6.82 4.52 -1.43
C VAL A 262 -6.04 3.96 -2.62
N CYS A 263 -4.84 3.41 -2.39
CA CYS A 263 -3.97 2.96 -3.49
C CYS A 263 -4.50 1.71 -4.20
N SER A 264 -5.03 0.74 -3.45
CA SER A 264 -5.55 -0.49 -4.05
C SER A 264 -6.83 -0.24 -4.86
N SER A 265 -7.71 0.66 -4.41
CA SER A 265 -8.88 1.08 -5.18
C SER A 265 -8.51 1.95 -6.38
N PHE A 266 -7.50 2.82 -6.24
CA PHE A 266 -6.93 3.59 -7.34
C PHE A 266 -6.43 2.67 -8.45
N LEU A 267 -5.57 1.69 -8.13
CA LEU A 267 -5.08 0.71 -9.11
C LEU A 267 -6.19 -0.18 -9.66
N ALA A 268 -7.17 -0.58 -8.85
CA ALA A 268 -8.28 -1.43 -9.32
C ALA A 268 -9.20 -0.73 -10.33
N THR A 269 -9.33 0.60 -10.23
CA THR A 269 -10.18 1.40 -11.12
C THR A 269 -9.41 2.09 -12.25
N SER A 270 -8.08 1.97 -12.27
CA SER A 270 -7.24 2.47 -13.36
C SER A 270 -7.54 1.76 -14.67
N THR A 271 -7.90 2.52 -15.70
CA THR A 271 -8.16 1.98 -17.04
C THR A 271 -6.87 1.77 -17.82
N VAL A 272 -6.85 0.73 -18.65
CA VAL A 272 -5.76 0.51 -19.62
C VAL A 272 -5.61 1.74 -20.52
N GLY A 273 -4.36 2.13 -20.79
CA GLY A 273 -4.01 3.34 -21.54
C GLY A 273 -3.84 4.61 -20.69
N ASN A 274 -4.39 4.65 -19.47
CA ASN A 274 -4.18 5.77 -18.55
C ASN A 274 -2.83 5.68 -17.84
N TYR A 275 -2.50 6.71 -17.06
CA TYR A 275 -1.24 6.82 -16.36
C TYR A 275 -1.39 6.76 -14.84
N VAL A 276 -0.46 6.06 -14.19
CA VAL A 276 -0.22 6.12 -12.75
C VAL A 276 1.18 6.66 -12.49
N CYS A 277 1.41 7.38 -11.41
CA CYS A 277 2.74 7.84 -11.06
C CYS A 277 3.44 6.78 -10.20
N GLY A 278 4.64 6.35 -10.59
CA GLY A 278 5.37 5.33 -9.84
C GLY A 278 6.79 5.06 -10.31
N ARG A 279 7.54 4.22 -9.60
CA ARG A 279 8.91 3.83 -9.97
C ARG A 279 9.32 2.48 -9.38
N VAL A 280 10.31 1.85 -9.99
CA VAL A 280 10.97 0.67 -9.44
C VAL A 280 11.80 1.06 -8.20
N ARG A 281 11.83 0.16 -7.21
CA ARG A 281 12.60 0.27 -5.98
C ARG A 281 13.34 -1.04 -5.74
N THR A 282 14.65 -0.95 -5.76
CA THR A 282 15.52 -2.11 -5.53
C THR A 282 15.36 -2.66 -4.12
N SER A 283 15.31 -3.98 -4.01
CA SER A 283 15.25 -4.70 -2.74
C SER A 283 16.43 -5.68 -2.59
N GLN A 284 16.59 -6.24 -1.38
CA GLN A 284 17.53 -7.33 -1.12
C GLN A 284 16.84 -8.71 -1.18
N PHE A 285 15.54 -8.74 -1.48
CA PHE A 285 14.77 -9.98 -1.59
C PHE A 285 15.06 -10.60 -2.94
N ARG A 286 16.04 -11.51 -2.97
CA ARG A 286 16.58 -12.12 -4.19
C ARG A 286 16.64 -13.62 -4.08
N LEU A 287 16.58 -14.29 -5.24
CA LEU A 287 16.97 -15.68 -5.34
C LEU A 287 18.44 -15.85 -4.93
N PRO A 288 18.81 -17.00 -4.32
CA PRO A 288 20.22 -17.35 -4.15
C PRO A 288 20.93 -17.31 -5.51
N PRO A 289 22.14 -16.73 -5.60
CA PRO A 289 22.86 -16.64 -6.86
C PRO A 289 23.21 -18.05 -7.38
N PRO A 290 23.25 -18.24 -8.71
CA PRO A 290 23.77 -19.46 -9.29
C PRO A 290 25.30 -19.56 -9.06
N PRO A 291 25.89 -20.77 -9.11
CA PRO A 291 27.34 -20.91 -9.10
C PRO A 291 27.95 -20.35 -10.41
N PRO A 292 29.26 -20.05 -10.45
CA PRO A 292 29.90 -19.40 -11.60
C PRO A 292 29.77 -20.13 -12.94
N ASP A 293 29.61 -21.44 -12.90
CA ASP A 293 29.51 -22.37 -14.02
C ASP A 293 28.08 -22.84 -14.32
N GLY A 294 27.08 -22.35 -13.56
CA GLY A 294 25.69 -22.77 -13.68
C GLY A 294 24.72 -21.61 -13.91
N LEU A 295 23.52 -21.93 -14.39
CA LEU A 295 22.41 -20.97 -14.53
C LEU A 295 21.38 -21.08 -13.39
N MET A 296 21.39 -22.20 -12.67
CA MET A 296 20.44 -22.53 -11.60
C MET A 296 21.09 -22.40 -10.22
N PRO A 297 20.35 -22.00 -9.18
CA PRO A 297 20.87 -22.01 -7.82
C PRO A 297 21.32 -23.42 -7.40
N SER A 298 22.44 -23.53 -6.68
CA SER A 298 22.95 -24.81 -6.19
C SER A 298 22.29 -25.27 -4.87
N LYS A 299 21.63 -24.35 -4.15
CA LYS A 299 20.98 -24.60 -2.86
C LYS A 299 19.45 -24.59 -2.99
N PRO A 300 18.73 -25.49 -2.29
CA PRO A 300 17.26 -25.54 -2.31
C PRO A 300 16.60 -24.23 -1.87
N ILE A 301 15.35 -24.04 -2.28
CA ILE A 301 14.58 -22.83 -2.01
C ILE A 301 13.22 -23.21 -1.44
N ILE A 302 12.84 -22.60 -0.32
CA ILE A 302 11.53 -22.77 0.31
C ILE A 302 10.83 -21.42 0.32
N MET A 303 9.76 -21.29 -0.45
CA MET A 303 8.95 -20.07 -0.56
C MET A 303 7.65 -20.24 0.21
N CYS A 304 7.32 -19.30 1.08
CA CYS A 304 6.15 -19.32 1.96
C CYS A 304 5.31 -18.06 1.77
N CYS A 305 4.08 -18.19 1.27
CA CYS A 305 3.19 -17.05 1.08
C CYS A 305 1.71 -17.41 1.25
N ALA A 306 0.89 -16.37 1.41
CA ALA A 306 -0.55 -16.49 1.28
C ALA A 306 -1.13 -15.29 0.49
N GLY A 307 -2.15 -15.55 -0.33
CA GLY A 307 -2.79 -14.54 -1.17
C GLY A 307 -1.80 -13.76 -2.03
N THR A 308 -1.82 -12.43 -1.95
CA THR A 308 -0.93 -11.55 -2.73
C THR A 308 0.55 -11.66 -2.34
N GLY A 309 0.89 -12.36 -1.26
CA GLY A 309 2.26 -12.76 -0.94
C GLY A 309 2.91 -13.63 -2.02
N LEU A 310 2.14 -14.19 -2.96
CA LEU A 310 2.68 -14.90 -4.12
C LEU A 310 3.49 -13.98 -5.05
N ALA A 311 3.27 -12.66 -5.00
CA ALA A 311 3.77 -11.71 -5.98
C ALA A 311 5.26 -11.93 -6.35
N PRO A 312 6.24 -11.78 -5.44
CA PRO A 312 7.65 -11.93 -5.80
C PRO A 312 8.01 -13.35 -6.21
N PHE A 313 7.34 -14.37 -5.65
CA PHE A 313 7.61 -15.78 -5.96
C PHE A 313 7.17 -16.16 -7.36
N ARG A 314 6.12 -15.53 -7.90
CA ARG A 314 5.79 -15.64 -9.32
C ARG A 314 6.95 -15.14 -10.20
N GLY A 315 7.53 -13.99 -9.87
CA GLY A 315 8.70 -13.46 -10.58
C GLY A 315 9.91 -14.40 -10.48
N PHE A 316 10.18 -14.93 -9.29
CA PHE A 316 11.26 -15.92 -9.11
C PHE A 316 11.04 -17.19 -9.92
N LEU A 317 9.83 -17.75 -9.93
CA LEU A 317 9.54 -18.96 -10.71
C LEU A 317 9.65 -18.71 -12.22
N GLN A 318 9.23 -17.54 -12.71
CA GLN A 318 9.45 -17.13 -14.10
C GLN A 318 10.94 -17.07 -14.45
N GLU A 319 11.74 -16.47 -13.56
CA GLU A 319 13.18 -16.36 -13.75
C GLU A 319 13.87 -17.73 -13.75
N LEU A 320 13.49 -18.61 -12.81
CA LEU A 320 14.00 -19.98 -12.72
C LEU A 320 13.57 -20.83 -13.92
N ALA A 321 12.34 -20.67 -14.41
CA ALA A 321 11.87 -21.35 -15.61
C ALA A 321 12.69 -20.93 -16.85
N ALA A 322 12.95 -19.63 -17.01
CA ALA A 322 13.76 -19.11 -18.10
C ALA A 322 15.22 -19.60 -18.03
N ARG A 323 15.82 -19.59 -16.84
CA ARG A 323 17.18 -20.13 -16.60
C ARG A 323 17.27 -21.62 -16.91
N ARG A 324 16.26 -22.40 -16.51
CA ARG A 324 16.18 -23.84 -16.80
C ARG A 324 16.05 -24.10 -18.29
N ALA A 325 15.21 -23.35 -19.00
CA ALA A 325 15.05 -23.47 -20.45
C ALA A 325 16.31 -23.11 -21.23
N ALA A 326 17.15 -22.21 -20.70
CA ALA A 326 18.44 -21.84 -21.29
C ALA A 326 19.59 -22.80 -20.92
N SER A 327 19.41 -23.67 -19.92
CA SER A 327 20.45 -24.62 -19.52
C SER A 327 20.51 -25.81 -20.47
N SER A 328 21.73 -26.17 -20.89
CA SER A 328 21.98 -27.31 -21.79
C SER A 328 22.20 -28.62 -21.05
N GLU A 329 22.39 -28.57 -19.73
CA GLU A 329 22.64 -29.72 -18.88
C GLU A 329 21.33 -30.27 -18.32
N ALA A 330 21.32 -31.58 -18.01
CA ALA A 330 20.27 -32.16 -17.19
C ALA A 330 20.40 -31.56 -15.77
N VAL A 331 19.77 -30.41 -15.56
CA VAL A 331 19.74 -29.74 -14.26
C VAL A 331 19.15 -30.73 -13.26
N GLU A 332 19.99 -31.19 -12.32
CA GLU A 332 19.53 -31.98 -11.19
C GLU A 332 18.41 -31.19 -10.50
N THR A 333 17.23 -31.80 -10.35
CA THR A 333 16.01 -31.10 -9.96
C THR A 333 16.22 -30.37 -8.63
N LEU A 334 16.47 -29.07 -8.69
CA LEU A 334 16.61 -28.24 -7.49
C LEU A 334 15.32 -28.36 -6.68
N ASN A 335 15.46 -28.61 -5.38
CA ASN A 335 14.30 -28.65 -4.49
C ASN A 335 13.76 -27.24 -4.28
N ILE A 336 12.81 -26.85 -5.12
CA ILE A 336 12.04 -25.61 -4.98
C ILE A 336 10.67 -25.99 -4.42
N LEU A 337 10.41 -25.62 -3.17
CA LEU A 337 9.13 -25.83 -2.50
C LEU A 337 8.37 -24.51 -2.43
N LEU A 338 7.09 -24.52 -2.78
CA LEU A 338 6.20 -23.38 -2.59
C LEU A 338 5.04 -23.75 -1.66
N PHE A 339 5.04 -23.22 -0.45
CA PHE A 339 3.91 -23.24 0.46
C PHE A 339 3.02 -22.04 0.19
N PHE A 340 1.88 -22.27 -0.49
CA PHE A 340 0.94 -21.23 -0.87
C PHE A 340 -0.43 -21.43 -0.21
N GLY A 341 -0.95 -20.36 0.39
CA GLY A 341 -2.24 -20.36 1.06
C GLY A 341 -3.25 -19.41 0.43
N CYS A 342 -4.48 -19.86 0.24
CA CYS A 342 -5.62 -19.00 -0.10
C CYS A 342 -6.89 -19.50 0.59
N ARG A 343 -8.06 -18.92 0.29
CA ARG A 343 -9.31 -19.32 0.93
C ARG A 343 -9.90 -20.54 0.22
N ASN A 344 -10.03 -20.47 -1.09
CA ASN A 344 -10.78 -21.42 -1.89
C ASN A 344 -10.06 -21.68 -3.21
N ARG A 345 -9.92 -22.96 -3.56
CA ARG A 345 -9.19 -23.36 -4.78
C ARG A 345 -9.77 -22.75 -6.06
N GLU A 346 -11.09 -22.70 -6.18
CA GLU A 346 -11.77 -22.25 -7.40
C GLU A 346 -11.99 -20.73 -7.44
N ILE A 347 -11.76 -20.00 -6.35
CA ILE A 347 -12.08 -18.57 -6.25
C ILE A 347 -10.83 -17.70 -6.13
N ASP A 348 -9.89 -18.00 -5.23
CA ASP A 348 -8.76 -17.10 -4.97
C ASP A 348 -7.39 -17.76 -5.08
N PHE A 349 -7.31 -18.89 -5.79
CA PHE A 349 -6.05 -19.48 -6.25
C PHE A 349 -5.50 -18.70 -7.46
N ILE A 350 -4.94 -17.52 -7.18
CA ILE A 350 -4.36 -16.64 -8.19
C ILE A 350 -3.19 -17.33 -8.93
N HIS A 351 -3.10 -17.11 -10.25
CA HIS A 351 -2.08 -17.71 -11.13
C HIS A 351 -2.04 -19.25 -11.13
N ARG A 352 -3.19 -19.89 -10.90
CA ARG A 352 -3.33 -21.36 -10.83
C ARG A 352 -2.69 -22.08 -12.01
N GLU A 353 -3.05 -21.73 -13.24
CA GLU A 353 -2.61 -22.47 -14.44
C GLU A 353 -1.09 -22.41 -14.62
N GLU A 354 -0.49 -21.26 -14.31
CA GLU A 354 0.95 -21.04 -14.39
C GLU A 354 1.69 -21.86 -13.31
N LEU A 355 1.19 -21.86 -12.08
CA LEU A 355 1.76 -22.63 -10.97
C LEU A 355 1.63 -24.14 -11.18
N GLU A 356 0.44 -24.63 -11.55
CA GLU A 356 0.20 -26.05 -11.85
C GLU A 356 1.02 -26.52 -13.07
N GLY A 357 1.23 -25.62 -14.05
CA GLY A 357 2.12 -25.87 -15.19
C GLY A 357 3.56 -26.11 -14.75
N TRP A 358 4.14 -25.22 -13.94
CA TRP A 358 5.50 -25.38 -13.43
C TRP A 358 5.67 -26.60 -12.51
N GLU A 359 4.63 -26.98 -11.76
CA GLU A 359 4.65 -28.22 -10.97
C GLU A 359 4.70 -29.45 -11.87
N LYS A 360 3.90 -29.48 -12.94
CA LYS A 360 3.88 -30.57 -13.91
C LYS A 360 5.22 -30.70 -14.66
N GLU A 361 5.89 -29.60 -14.93
CA GLU A 361 7.24 -29.56 -15.52
C GLU A 361 8.34 -29.93 -14.51
N GLY A 362 7.99 -30.13 -13.24
CA GLY A 362 8.92 -30.47 -12.17
C GLY A 362 9.84 -29.32 -11.75
N LEU A 363 9.46 -28.07 -12.05
CA LEU A 363 10.21 -26.88 -11.61
C LEU A 363 10.02 -26.61 -10.12
N VAL A 364 8.80 -26.79 -9.61
CA VAL A 364 8.41 -26.48 -8.23
C VAL A 364 7.50 -27.56 -7.68
N ARG A 365 7.57 -27.85 -6.37
CA ARG A 365 6.56 -28.68 -5.68
C ARG A 365 5.64 -27.79 -4.86
N LEU A 366 4.32 -27.90 -5.09
CA LEU A 366 3.33 -27.05 -4.48
C LEU A 366 2.75 -27.68 -3.20
N HIS A 367 2.83 -26.95 -2.10
CA HIS A 367 2.15 -27.26 -0.85
C HIS A 367 1.00 -26.28 -0.65
N LEU A 368 -0.16 -26.62 -1.19
CA LEU A 368 -1.34 -25.75 -1.22
C LEU A 368 -2.19 -25.89 0.04
N ALA A 369 -2.60 -24.75 0.62
CA ALA A 369 -3.50 -24.68 1.76
C ALA A 369 -4.74 -23.83 1.43
N PHE A 370 -5.92 -24.47 1.44
CA PHE A 370 -7.21 -23.81 1.20
C PHE A 370 -7.98 -23.71 2.51
N SER A 371 -8.04 -22.50 3.07
CA SER A 371 -8.55 -22.29 4.43
C SER A 371 -10.08 -22.38 4.59
N ARG A 372 -10.84 -22.44 3.47
CA ARG A 372 -12.31 -22.44 3.46
C ARG A 372 -12.96 -23.54 2.59
N ASP A 373 -12.17 -24.40 1.95
CA ASP A 373 -12.73 -25.52 1.16
C ASP A 373 -13.24 -26.66 2.06
N GLU A 374 -12.63 -26.83 3.24
CA GLU A 374 -13.02 -27.84 4.22
C GLU A 374 -13.58 -27.20 5.49
N LYS A 375 -14.30 -28.00 6.30
CA LYS A 375 -14.79 -27.57 7.62
C LYS A 375 -13.65 -27.18 8.56
N LYS A 376 -12.50 -27.87 8.47
CA LYS A 376 -11.30 -27.57 9.24
C LYS A 376 -10.46 -26.57 8.44
N LYS A 377 -10.12 -25.43 9.07
CA LYS A 377 -9.22 -24.46 8.46
C LYS A 377 -7.82 -25.05 8.35
N VAL A 378 -7.26 -25.01 7.14
CA VAL A 378 -5.90 -25.45 6.84
C VAL A 378 -5.11 -24.25 6.34
N TYR A 379 -3.95 -24.00 6.95
CA TYR A 379 -3.03 -22.93 6.57
C TYR A 379 -1.66 -23.49 6.16
N ILE A 380 -0.80 -22.61 5.64
CA ILE A 380 0.51 -23.00 5.11
C ILE A 380 1.43 -23.60 6.18
N GLN A 381 1.36 -23.13 7.43
CA GLN A 381 2.12 -23.68 8.54
C GLN A 381 1.71 -25.13 8.87
N ASP A 382 0.46 -25.51 8.60
CA ASP A 382 -0.01 -26.89 8.79
C ASP A 382 0.58 -27.80 7.71
N LYS A 383 0.60 -27.33 6.46
CA LYS A 383 1.25 -28.04 5.33
C LYS A 383 2.76 -28.16 5.55
N MET A 384 3.39 -27.11 6.08
CA MET A 384 4.81 -27.10 6.42
C MET A 384 5.13 -28.10 7.54
N SER A 385 4.25 -28.22 8.54
CA SER A 385 4.37 -29.23 9.60
C SER A 385 4.34 -30.65 9.04
N ALA A 386 3.42 -30.92 8.12
CA ALA A 386 3.30 -32.23 7.48
C ALA A 386 4.55 -32.61 6.67
N ALA A 387 5.23 -31.61 6.08
CA ALA A 387 6.52 -31.77 5.40
C ALA A 387 7.73 -31.58 6.33
N GLY A 388 7.53 -31.55 7.66
CA GLY A 388 8.52 -31.09 8.63
C GLY A 388 9.89 -31.77 8.54
N LYS A 389 9.92 -33.10 8.34
CA LYS A 389 11.17 -33.86 8.20
C LYS A 389 11.97 -33.42 6.96
N GLU A 390 11.29 -33.22 5.84
CA GLU A 390 11.92 -32.76 4.60
C GLU A 390 12.37 -31.30 4.72
N VAL A 391 11.51 -30.43 5.26
CA VAL A 391 11.85 -29.02 5.51
C VAL A 391 13.09 -28.92 6.38
N TRP A 392 13.17 -29.71 7.45
CA TRP A 392 14.36 -29.75 8.31
C TRP A 392 15.62 -30.18 7.56
N ASP A 393 15.57 -31.27 6.79
CA ASP A 393 16.73 -31.74 6.02
C ASP A 393 17.21 -30.69 5.01
N LEU A 394 16.28 -30.07 4.28
CA LEU A 394 16.60 -29.01 3.33
C LEU A 394 17.27 -27.82 4.01
N VAL A 395 16.72 -27.36 5.14
CA VAL A 395 17.22 -26.15 5.83
C VAL A 395 18.51 -26.44 6.60
N ALA A 396 18.59 -27.52 7.37
CA ALA A 396 19.74 -27.81 8.21
C ALA A 396 20.92 -28.39 7.42
N ASN A 397 20.67 -29.36 6.52
CA ASN A 397 21.73 -30.15 5.90
C ASN A 397 22.05 -29.71 4.48
N LYS A 398 21.06 -29.24 3.71
CA LYS A 398 21.26 -28.80 2.30
C LYS A 398 21.35 -27.29 2.14
N GLU A 399 21.45 -26.59 3.25
CA GLU A 399 21.60 -25.14 3.30
C GLU A 399 20.53 -24.34 2.55
N ALA A 400 19.27 -24.82 2.53
CA ALA A 400 18.19 -24.15 1.83
C ALA A 400 17.99 -22.69 2.28
N SER A 401 17.57 -21.83 1.34
CA SER A 401 17.06 -20.50 1.65
C SER A 401 15.56 -20.53 1.83
N VAL A 402 15.08 -19.96 2.93
CA VAL A 402 13.67 -19.84 3.29
C VAL A 402 13.23 -18.39 3.08
N MET A 403 12.18 -18.20 2.29
CA MET A 403 11.71 -16.88 1.87
C MET A 403 10.23 -16.73 2.22
N LEU A 404 9.86 -15.68 2.94
CA LEU A 404 8.49 -15.42 3.35
C LEU A 404 8.00 -14.12 2.72
N CYS A 405 6.80 -14.15 2.13
CA CYS A 405 6.16 -12.96 1.58
C CYS A 405 4.67 -12.90 1.95
N GLY A 406 4.20 -11.75 2.42
CA GLY A 406 2.80 -11.54 2.81
C GLY A 406 2.62 -10.87 4.17
N ASP A 407 1.58 -11.30 4.91
CA ASP A 407 1.19 -10.68 6.16
C ASP A 407 2.24 -10.86 7.29
N ALA A 408 2.77 -9.73 7.77
CA ALA A 408 3.77 -9.66 8.84
C ALA A 408 3.17 -9.93 10.23
N ARG A 409 1.87 -9.66 10.42
CA ARG A 409 1.24 -9.69 11.74
C ARG A 409 0.97 -11.11 12.22
N THR A 410 0.53 -11.99 11.32
CA THR A 410 0.05 -13.34 11.62
C THR A 410 0.78 -14.41 10.81
N MET A 411 0.81 -14.32 9.48
CA MET A 411 1.35 -15.39 8.62
C MET A 411 2.84 -15.58 8.87
N ALA A 412 3.64 -14.51 8.75
CA ALA A 412 5.09 -14.61 8.90
C ALA A 412 5.50 -15.13 10.28
N LYS A 413 4.84 -14.63 11.35
CA LYS A 413 5.08 -15.11 12.72
C LYS A 413 4.72 -16.59 12.90
N SER A 414 3.63 -17.03 12.29
CA SER A 414 3.18 -18.43 12.37
C SER A 414 4.14 -19.38 11.64
N VAL A 415 4.66 -18.98 10.48
CA VAL A 415 5.65 -19.76 9.73
C VAL A 415 6.98 -19.83 10.49
N GLN A 416 7.47 -18.71 11.04
CA GLN A 416 8.69 -18.72 11.85
C GLN A 416 8.54 -19.54 13.14
N ALA A 417 7.39 -19.45 13.81
CA ALA A 417 7.10 -20.33 14.94
C ALA A 417 7.13 -21.80 14.52
N ARG A 418 6.54 -22.13 13.38
CA ARG A 418 6.54 -23.51 12.90
C ARG A 418 7.93 -24.03 12.52
N LEU A 419 8.77 -23.18 11.95
CA LEU A 419 10.17 -23.50 11.69
C LEU A 419 10.93 -23.86 12.97
N ARG A 420 10.69 -23.14 14.08
CA ARG A 420 11.26 -23.50 15.39
C ARG A 420 10.75 -24.85 15.87
N ASP A 421 9.44 -25.11 15.78
CA ASP A 421 8.87 -26.40 16.17
C ASP A 421 9.48 -27.56 15.36
N ILE A 422 9.68 -27.36 14.05
CA ILE A 422 10.34 -28.32 13.15
C ILE A 422 11.78 -28.57 13.59
N ALA A 423 12.52 -27.51 13.93
CA ALA A 423 13.89 -27.61 14.42
C ALA A 423 13.99 -28.39 15.74
N CYS A 424 13.05 -28.17 16.67
CA CYS A 424 12.99 -28.96 17.90
C CYS A 424 12.64 -30.43 17.62
N THR A 425 11.64 -30.68 16.78
CA THR A 425 11.09 -32.03 16.55
C THR A 425 12.02 -32.91 15.70
N HIS A 426 12.61 -32.36 14.65
CA HIS A 426 13.41 -33.11 13.69
C HIS A 426 14.91 -32.87 13.82
N GLY A 427 15.31 -31.76 14.44
CA GLY A 427 16.70 -31.42 14.75
C GLY A 427 17.13 -31.76 16.17
N SER A 428 16.20 -32.16 17.04
CA SER A 428 16.45 -32.40 18.47
C SER A 428 17.04 -31.19 19.19
N LEU A 429 16.76 -29.97 18.70
CA LEU A 429 17.19 -28.73 19.32
C LEU A 429 16.27 -28.37 20.49
N SER A 430 16.82 -27.73 21.51
CA SER A 430 16.04 -26.99 22.52
C SER A 430 15.34 -25.77 21.90
N ALA A 431 14.40 -25.17 22.63
CA ALA A 431 13.66 -23.99 22.16
C ALA A 431 14.60 -22.77 21.96
N GLU A 432 15.60 -22.64 22.84
CA GLU A 432 16.63 -21.62 22.78
C GLU A 432 17.55 -21.83 21.55
N GLU A 433 18.02 -23.06 21.33
CA GLU A 433 18.84 -23.42 20.16
C GLU A 433 18.07 -23.23 18.86
N ALA A 434 16.79 -23.61 18.80
CA ALA A 434 15.95 -23.39 17.62
C ALA A 434 15.77 -21.89 17.32
N THR A 435 15.67 -21.05 18.36
CA THR A 435 15.58 -19.60 18.21
C THR A 435 16.89 -19.01 17.67
N SER A 436 18.03 -19.42 18.23
CA SER A 436 19.36 -19.02 17.74
C SER A 436 19.59 -19.49 16.31
N PHE A 437 19.20 -20.73 15.98
CA PHE A 437 19.32 -21.27 14.63
C PHE A 437 18.58 -20.43 13.58
N LEU A 438 17.36 -19.97 13.88
CA LEU A 438 16.63 -19.08 12.97
C LEU A 438 17.28 -17.69 12.85
N ALA A 439 17.85 -17.16 13.94
CA ALA A 439 18.60 -15.90 13.89
C ALA A 439 19.83 -16.02 12.98
N ASP A 440 20.60 -17.11 13.13
CA ASP A 440 21.75 -17.44 12.28
C ASP A 440 21.36 -17.57 10.80
N LEU A 441 20.18 -18.13 10.49
CA LEU A 441 19.68 -18.18 9.11
C LEU A 441 19.45 -16.78 8.55
N GLY A 442 18.94 -15.85 9.36
CA GLY A 442 18.78 -14.45 8.98
C GLY A 442 20.13 -13.79 8.70
N GLU A 443 21.10 -13.93 9.61
CA GLU A 443 22.46 -13.39 9.45
C GLU A 443 23.19 -13.92 8.21
N LYS A 444 22.94 -15.20 7.86
CA LYS A 444 23.51 -15.85 6.67
C LYS A 444 22.74 -15.54 5.38
N ASN A 445 21.76 -14.64 5.40
CA ASN A 445 20.86 -14.33 4.27
C ASN A 445 20.13 -15.57 3.71
N ARG A 446 19.81 -16.52 4.60
CA ARG A 446 19.07 -17.75 4.29
C ARG A 446 17.64 -17.74 4.85
N LEU A 447 17.26 -16.73 5.63
CA LEU A 447 15.89 -16.43 5.99
C LEU A 447 15.54 -15.00 5.53
N LEU A 448 14.81 -14.90 4.43
CA LEU A 448 14.49 -13.64 3.76
C LEU A 448 13.01 -13.30 3.95
N LEU A 449 12.70 -12.05 4.28
CA LEU A 449 11.34 -11.59 4.59
C LEU A 449 10.96 -10.40 3.70
N ASP A 450 9.86 -10.52 2.96
CA ASP A 450 9.18 -9.43 2.25
C ASP A 450 7.74 -9.32 2.77
N VAL A 451 7.59 -8.74 3.96
CA VAL A 451 6.35 -8.78 4.74
C VAL A 451 5.81 -7.39 5.04
N TRP A 452 4.49 -7.26 5.00
CA TRP A 452 3.77 -6.01 5.29
C TRP A 452 2.59 -6.28 6.22
N GLY A 453 2.12 -5.24 6.91
CA GLY A 453 1.10 -5.39 7.93
C GLY A 453 0.44 -4.08 8.25
#